data_AF-W8ASG4-F1
#
_entry.id   AF-W8ASG4-F1
#
_cell.length_a   1.000
_cell.length_b   1.000
_cell.length_c   1.000
_cell.angle_alpha   90.00
_cell.angle_beta   90.00
_cell.angle_gamma   90.00
#
_symmetry.space_group_name_H-M   'P 1'
#
loop_
_entity.id
_entity.type
_entity.pdbx_description
1 polymer ?
#
loop_
_entity_poly.entity_id
_entity_poly.type
_entity_poly.pdbx_seq_one_letter_code
_entity_poly.pdbx_strand_id
1 'polypeptide(L)'
;MKRKGEGYMFHLLLFRFVLYPLDLYNDSAHYALTVFRKQFLYDEVEAEVNLCFDQFVYKLSEQIFAHYKQLAGSIFLDKRFRLECEVLGFNFHSYPRNNRYETLLKQRHVQLLGRSIDLNKLINQRINANMHKSVELAICRFEGNDITGIVVSIKL
;
A
#
# COMPACT_ATOMS: atom_id res chain seq x y z
N MET A 1 -14.10 16.79 -22.59
CA MET A 1 -14.22 15.96 -21.37
C MET A 1 -12.81 15.71 -20.79
N LYS A 2 -12.25 16.68 -20.05
CA LYS A 2 -10.82 16.74 -19.68
C LYS A 2 -10.68 17.24 -18.23
N ARG A 3 -11.10 16.45 -17.24
CA ARG A 3 -10.99 16.82 -15.79
C ARG A 3 -10.76 15.66 -14.82
N LYS A 4 -10.39 14.46 -15.30
CA LYS A 4 -10.01 13.33 -14.43
C LYS A 4 -8.49 13.20 -14.21
N GLY A 5 -7.67 14.17 -14.59
CA GLY A 5 -6.20 14.09 -14.46
C GLY A 5 -5.64 14.70 -13.17
N GLU A 6 -6.25 15.79 -12.70
CA GLU A 6 -5.66 16.67 -11.68
C GLU A 6 -5.81 16.10 -10.26
N GLY A 7 -6.96 15.49 -9.93
CA GLY A 7 -7.17 14.88 -8.60
C GLY A 7 -6.22 13.72 -8.29
N TYR A 8 -5.79 12.96 -9.31
CA TYR A 8 -4.88 11.83 -9.13
C TYR A 8 -3.40 12.27 -9.08
N MET A 9 -3.05 13.41 -9.68
CA MET A 9 -1.71 13.99 -9.55
C MET A 9 -1.47 14.47 -8.12
N PHE A 10 -2.50 15.06 -7.49
CA PHE A 10 -2.49 15.38 -6.06
C PHE A 10 -2.30 14.14 -5.19
N HIS A 11 -3.00 13.04 -5.48
CA HIS A 11 -2.87 11.79 -4.72
C HIS A 11 -1.46 11.17 -4.81
N LEU A 12 -0.78 11.29 -5.96
CA LEU A 12 0.60 10.82 -6.15
C LEU A 12 1.64 11.73 -5.49
N LEU A 13 1.38 13.05 -5.44
CA LEU A 13 2.21 14.01 -4.70
C LEU A 13 2.06 13.84 -3.19
N LEU A 14 0.84 13.68 -2.69
CA LEU A 14 0.50 13.45 -1.28
C LEU A 14 1.23 12.23 -0.69
N PHE A 15 1.51 11.20 -1.50
CA PHE A 15 2.18 10.01 -1.00
C PHE A 15 3.61 10.26 -0.50
N ARG A 16 4.32 11.25 -1.06
CA ARG A 16 5.62 11.69 -0.53
C ARG A 16 5.48 12.47 0.77
N PHE A 17 4.31 13.06 1.00
CA PHE A 17 4.01 13.87 2.18
C PHE A 17 3.20 13.11 3.24
N VAL A 18 2.91 11.82 3.04
CA VAL A 18 2.02 11.06 3.92
C VAL A 18 2.55 10.92 5.36
N LEU A 19 3.85 11.10 5.54
CA LEU A 19 4.49 11.09 6.86
C LEU A 19 4.48 12.47 7.56
N TYR A 20 4.23 13.58 6.85
CA TYR A 20 4.19 14.91 7.47
C TYR A 20 3.04 15.06 8.47
N PRO A 21 1.81 14.58 8.19
CA PRO A 21 0.76 14.57 9.21
C PRO A 21 1.11 13.75 10.45
N LEU A 22 1.97 12.73 10.33
CA LEU A 22 2.42 11.96 11.49
C LEU A 22 3.36 12.78 12.38
N ASP A 23 4.12 13.72 11.80
CA ASP A 23 5.02 14.59 12.56
C ASP A 23 4.26 15.61 13.42
N LEU A 24 3.03 15.97 13.03
CA LEU A 24 2.16 16.84 13.82
C LEU A 24 1.83 16.24 15.20
N TYR A 25 1.82 14.91 15.30
CA TYR A 25 1.66 14.24 16.60
C TYR A 25 2.88 14.42 17.49
N ASN A 26 4.09 14.55 16.94
CA ASN A 26 5.29 14.86 17.71
C ASN A 26 5.18 16.25 18.35
N ASP A 27 4.73 17.24 17.58
CA ASP A 27 4.49 18.59 18.07
C ASP A 27 3.41 18.62 19.15
N SER A 28 2.30 17.92 18.91
CA SER A 28 1.17 17.85 19.84
C SER A 28 1.56 17.19 21.17
N ALA A 29 2.32 16.09 21.11
CA ALA A 29 2.83 15.41 22.28
C ALA A 29 3.85 16.27 23.06
N HIS A 30 4.74 16.97 22.35
CA HIS A 30 5.68 17.90 22.97
C HIS A 30 4.93 19.05 23.68
N TYR A 31 3.88 19.60 23.07
CA TYR A 31 3.07 20.66 23.66
C TYR A 31 2.29 20.19 24.88
N ALA A 32 1.73 18.97 24.84
CA ALA A 32 1.05 18.36 25.98
C ALA A 32 1.97 18.22 27.21
N LEU A 33 3.23 17.83 27.01
CA LEU A 33 4.20 17.63 28.08
C LEU A 33 4.85 18.93 28.57
N THR A 34 5.25 19.83 27.66
CA THR A 34 6.05 21.01 28.03
C THR A 34 5.22 22.24 28.36
N VAL A 35 4.15 22.49 27.61
CA VAL A 35 3.31 23.68 27.75
C VAL A 35 2.11 23.40 28.66
N PHE A 36 1.26 22.43 28.32
CA PHE A 36 0.09 22.11 29.13
C PHE A 36 0.45 21.38 30.43
N ARG A 37 1.54 20.60 30.41
CA ARG A 37 2.01 19.78 31.55
C ARG A 37 0.91 18.85 32.08
N LYS A 38 0.16 18.24 31.16
CA LYS A 38 -0.92 17.30 31.47
C LYS A 38 -0.61 15.93 30.88
N GLN A 39 -0.45 14.94 31.75
CA GLN A 39 -0.15 13.57 31.34
C GLN A 39 -1.30 12.94 30.54
N PHE A 40 -2.54 13.13 30.97
CA PHE A 40 -3.70 12.56 30.27
C PHE A 40 -3.83 13.01 28.81
N LEU A 41 -3.39 14.24 28.48
CA LEU A 41 -3.36 14.72 27.09
C LEU A 41 -2.32 13.97 26.26
N TYR A 42 -1.16 13.70 26.84
CA TYR A 42 -0.15 12.88 26.19
C TYR A 42 -0.64 11.45 26.00
N ASP A 43 -1.30 10.86 27.01
CA ASP A 43 -1.84 9.50 26.94
C ASP A 43 -2.90 9.37 25.83
N GLU A 44 -3.76 10.38 25.67
CA GLU A 44 -4.76 10.43 24.59
C GLU A 44 -4.11 10.55 23.20
N VAL A 45 -3.12 11.44 23.05
CA VAL A 45 -2.34 11.59 21.81
C VAL A 45 -1.62 10.29 21.46
N GLU A 46 -1.00 9.63 22.44
CA GLU A 46 -0.32 8.35 22.23
C GLU A 46 -1.30 7.26 21.78
N ALA A 47 -2.46 7.17 22.41
CA ALA A 47 -3.50 6.20 22.05
C ALA A 47 -4.01 6.43 20.62
N GLU A 48 -4.24 7.68 20.22
CA GLU A 48 -4.67 8.04 18.87
C GLU A 48 -3.60 7.68 17.82
N VAL A 49 -2.33 8.04 18.08
CA VAL A 49 -1.21 7.73 17.19
C VAL A 49 -1.07 6.24 16.94
N ASN A 50 -1.15 5.42 17.98
CA ASN A 50 -1.03 3.97 17.83
C ASN A 50 -2.12 3.42 16.90
N LEU A 51 -3.38 3.83 17.10
CA LEU A 51 -4.48 3.39 16.26
C LEU A 51 -4.35 3.86 14.80
N CYS A 52 -4.05 5.15 14.61
CA CYS A 52 -3.89 5.75 13.29
C CYS A 52 -2.70 5.15 12.54
N PHE A 53 -1.58 4.92 13.23
CA PHE A 53 -0.38 4.34 12.63
C PHE A 53 -0.61 2.90 12.19
N ASP A 54 -1.29 2.08 12.99
CA ASP A 54 -1.66 0.71 12.61
C ASP A 54 -2.53 0.67 11.36
N GLN A 55 -3.54 1.56 11.28
CA GLN A 55 -4.40 1.69 10.10
C GLN A 55 -3.61 2.19 8.89
N PHE A 56 -2.72 3.16 9.07
CA PHE A 56 -1.86 3.67 8.03
C PHE A 56 -0.98 2.56 7.43
N VAL A 57 -0.26 1.81 8.27
CA VAL A 57 0.60 0.70 7.82
C VAL A 57 -0.22 -0.39 7.13
N TYR A 58 -1.41 -0.72 7.64
CA TYR A 58 -2.31 -1.67 7.01
C TYR A 58 -2.70 -1.23 5.59
N LYS A 59 -3.25 0.00 5.45
CA LYS A 59 -3.72 0.54 4.17
C LYS A 59 -2.58 0.73 3.17
N LEU A 60 -1.44 1.24 3.63
CA LEU A 60 -0.24 1.40 2.83
C LEU A 60 0.22 0.06 2.26
N SER A 61 0.29 -0.98 3.11
CA SER A 61 0.74 -2.31 2.69
C SER A 61 -0.20 -2.96 1.68
N GLU A 62 -1.52 -2.85 1.89
CA GLU A 62 -2.52 -3.34 0.92
C GLU A 62 -2.38 -2.63 -0.44
N GLN A 63 -2.22 -1.30 -0.43
CA GLN A 63 -2.13 -0.51 -1.66
C GLN A 63 -0.84 -0.82 -2.44
N ILE A 64 0.29 -1.00 -1.74
CA ILE A 64 1.57 -1.41 -2.34
C ILE A 64 1.42 -2.80 -2.95
N PHE A 65 0.89 -3.76 -2.19
CA PHE A 65 0.71 -5.13 -2.66
C PHE A 65 -0.18 -5.21 -3.90
N ALA A 66 -1.34 -4.54 -3.86
CA ALA A 66 -2.28 -4.50 -4.98
C ALA A 66 -1.65 -3.87 -6.23
N HIS A 67 -0.87 -2.80 -6.07
CA HIS A 67 -0.18 -2.14 -7.17
C HIS A 67 0.84 -3.06 -7.85
N TYR A 68 1.72 -3.71 -7.09
CA TYR A 68 2.72 -4.62 -7.64
C TYR A 68 2.10 -5.90 -8.21
N LYS A 69 1.01 -6.41 -7.61
CA LYS A 69 0.25 -7.54 -8.16
C LYS A 69 -0.38 -7.20 -9.51
N GLN A 70 -0.98 -6.01 -9.64
CA GLN A 70 -1.50 -5.53 -10.92
C GLN A 70 -0.40 -5.29 -11.95
N LEU A 71 0.77 -4.80 -11.51
CA LEU A 71 1.92 -4.58 -12.39
C LEU A 71 2.44 -5.91 -12.94
N ALA A 72 2.62 -6.92 -12.07
CA ALA A 72 3.01 -8.27 -12.49
C ALA A 72 2.00 -8.85 -13.48
N GLY A 73 0.71 -8.83 -13.14
CA GLY A 73 -0.34 -9.30 -14.05
C GLY A 73 -0.35 -8.55 -15.39
N SER A 74 0.02 -7.27 -15.39
CA SER A 74 0.17 -6.50 -16.62
C SER A 74 1.39 -6.95 -17.45
N ILE A 75 2.53 -7.21 -16.81
CA ILE A 75 3.76 -7.66 -17.50
C ILE A 75 3.56 -9.04 -18.15
N PHE A 76 2.87 -9.95 -17.47
CA PHE A 76 2.63 -11.31 -17.96
C PHE A 76 1.47 -11.43 -18.95
N LEU A 77 0.61 -10.42 -19.08
CA LEU A 77 -0.47 -10.43 -20.06
C LEU A 77 0.07 -10.25 -21.49
N ASP A 78 -0.30 -11.16 -22.38
CA ASP A 78 0.18 -11.17 -23.76
C ASP A 78 -0.14 -9.87 -24.52
N LYS A 79 0.83 -9.39 -25.30
CA LYS A 79 0.74 -8.13 -26.05
C LYS A 79 -0.26 -8.21 -27.20
N ARG A 80 -0.39 -9.37 -27.86
CA ARG A 80 -1.34 -9.53 -28.96
C ARG A 80 -2.77 -9.53 -28.44
N PHE A 81 -3.01 -10.24 -27.35
CA PHE A 81 -4.30 -10.23 -26.66
C PHE A 81 -4.74 -8.83 -26.24
N ARG A 82 -3.82 -7.98 -25.75
CA ARG A 82 -4.12 -6.57 -25.43
C ARG A 82 -4.60 -5.78 -26.63
N LEU A 83 -3.95 -5.94 -27.79
CA LEU A 83 -4.31 -5.24 -29.03
C LEU A 83 -5.68 -5.68 -29.54
N GLU A 84 -5.98 -6.98 -29.49
CA GLU A 84 -7.29 -7.53 -29.89
C GLU A 84 -8.42 -6.98 -29.01
N CYS A 85 -8.20 -6.88 -27.70
CA CYS A 85 -9.18 -6.31 -26.79
C CYS A 85 -9.37 -4.80 -26.98
N GLU A 86 -8.31 -4.05 -27.32
CA GLU A 86 -8.40 -2.63 -27.65
C GLU A 86 -9.27 -2.41 -28.90
N VAL A 87 -9.09 -3.24 -29.93
CA VAL A 87 -9.91 -3.23 -31.16
C VAL A 87 -11.39 -3.54 -30.85
N LEU A 88 -11.66 -4.44 -29.90
CA LEU A 88 -13.01 -4.77 -29.45
C LEU A 88 -13.63 -3.73 -28.50
N GLY A 89 -12.92 -2.63 -28.21
CA GLY A 89 -13.38 -1.57 -27.29
C GLY A 89 -13.21 -1.90 -25.80
N PHE A 90 -12.59 -3.04 -25.47
CA PHE A 90 -12.21 -3.39 -24.10
C PHE A 90 -10.88 -2.73 -23.75
N ASN A 91 -10.93 -1.55 -23.15
CA ASN A 91 -9.76 -0.90 -22.59
C ASN A 91 -9.36 -1.57 -21.27
N PHE A 92 -8.46 -2.55 -21.32
CA PHE A 92 -7.69 -2.90 -20.13
C PHE A 92 -6.97 -1.65 -19.64
N HIS A 93 -7.07 -1.34 -18.35
CA HIS A 93 -6.27 -0.26 -17.79
C HIS A 93 -4.82 -0.51 -18.16
N SER A 94 -4.23 0.47 -18.86
CA SER A 94 -2.81 0.51 -19.20
C SER A 94 -1.98 0.23 -17.94
N TYR A 95 -0.73 -0.21 -18.14
CA TYR A 95 0.25 -0.46 -17.10
C TYR A 95 0.01 0.46 -15.89
N PRO A 96 -0.14 -0.09 -14.68
CA PRO A 96 -0.46 0.72 -13.52
C PRO A 96 0.55 1.86 -13.42
N ARG A 97 0.06 3.10 -13.38
CA ARG A 97 0.93 4.29 -13.42
C ARG A 97 1.98 4.18 -12.31
N ASN A 98 3.24 4.43 -12.66
CA ASN A 98 4.36 4.39 -11.71
C ASN A 98 4.00 5.15 -10.44
N ASN A 99 3.79 4.41 -9.35
CA ASN A 99 3.62 5.00 -8.05
C ASN A 99 4.97 5.02 -7.33
N ARG A 100 5.28 6.12 -6.63
CA ARG A 100 6.60 6.35 -6.03
C ARG A 100 6.67 5.76 -4.61
N TYR A 101 6.32 4.48 -4.46
CA TYR A 101 6.39 3.78 -3.17
C TYR A 101 7.81 3.57 -2.67
N GLU A 102 8.80 3.63 -3.56
CA GLU A 102 10.21 3.40 -3.26
C GLU A 102 10.72 4.26 -2.09
N THR A 103 10.32 5.53 -2.01
CA THR A 103 10.77 6.41 -0.92
C THR A 103 10.24 5.98 0.45
N LEU A 104 9.03 5.42 0.52
CA LEU A 104 8.43 4.91 1.76
C LEU A 104 8.97 3.53 2.12
N LEU A 105 9.17 2.68 1.11
CA LEU A 105 9.79 1.37 1.30
C LEU A 105 11.24 1.50 1.78
N LYS A 106 11.93 2.60 1.50
CA LYS A 106 13.30 2.85 2.01
C LYS A 106 13.33 3.38 3.45
N GLN A 107 12.20 3.76 4.05
CA GLN A 107 12.18 4.32 5.41
C GLN A 107 12.40 3.22 6.46
N ARG A 108 13.56 3.26 7.13
CA ARG A 108 13.91 2.33 8.22
C ARG A 108 13.87 2.96 9.61
N HIS A 109 13.84 4.29 9.68
CA HIS A 109 13.87 5.05 10.93
C HIS A 109 12.91 6.24 10.82
N VAL A 110 11.62 5.99 11.08
CA VAL A 110 10.61 7.04 11.24
C VAL A 110 10.53 7.39 12.72
N GLN A 111 10.77 8.66 13.08
CA GLN A 111 10.67 9.13 14.46
C GLN A 111 9.22 9.52 14.77
N LEU A 112 8.63 8.88 15.77
CA LEU A 112 7.24 9.12 16.18
C LEU A 112 7.10 8.94 17.69
N LEU A 113 6.70 9.99 18.40
CA LEU A 113 6.59 10.05 19.86
C LEU A 113 7.86 9.59 20.59
N GLY A 114 9.04 9.95 20.05
CA GLY A 114 10.34 9.53 20.58
C GLY A 114 10.73 8.07 20.28
N ARG A 115 9.87 7.32 19.57
CA ARG A 115 10.15 5.96 19.10
C ARG A 115 10.74 6.02 17.70
N SER A 116 11.71 5.16 17.43
CA SER A 116 12.21 4.92 16.09
C SER A 116 11.53 3.70 15.48
N ILE A 117 10.69 3.90 14.47
CA ILE A 117 9.91 2.85 13.83
C ILE A 117 10.52 2.46 12.47
N ASP A 118 10.72 1.15 12.28
CA ASP A 118 11.14 0.58 11.00
C ASP A 118 9.92 0.27 10.11
N LEU A 119 9.55 1.25 9.28
CA LEU A 119 8.42 1.15 8.38
C LEU A 119 8.63 0.06 7.31
N ASN A 120 9.86 -0.10 6.79
CA ASN A 120 10.20 -1.15 5.83
C ASN A 120 9.89 -2.54 6.40
N LYS A 121 10.32 -2.81 7.65
CA LYS A 121 10.07 -4.09 8.31
C LYS A 121 8.58 -4.37 8.47
N LEU A 122 7.80 -3.39 8.92
CA LEU A 122 6.35 -3.54 9.11
C LEU A 122 5.61 -3.80 7.79
N ILE A 123 5.96 -3.07 6.73
CA ILE A 123 5.38 -3.28 5.40
C ILE A 123 5.76 -4.67 4.87
N ASN A 124 7.02 -5.07 4.98
CA ASN A 124 7.50 -6.37 4.51
C ASN A 124 6.78 -7.54 5.18
N GLN A 125 6.56 -7.48 6.50
CA GLN A 125 5.81 -8.52 7.22
C GLN A 125 4.41 -8.71 6.64
N ARG A 126 3.70 -7.61 6.36
CA ARG A 126 2.34 -7.64 5.81
C ARG A 126 2.31 -8.08 4.34
N ILE A 127 3.25 -7.59 3.53
CA ILE A 127 3.39 -8.04 2.14
C ILE A 127 3.66 -9.53 2.08
N ASN A 128 4.53 -10.05 2.95
CA ASN A 128 4.83 -11.47 3.00
C ASN A 128 3.58 -12.31 3.33
N ALA A 129 2.80 -11.88 4.33
CA ALA A 129 1.53 -12.53 4.65
C ALA A 129 0.54 -12.52 3.47
N ASN A 130 0.45 -11.41 2.74
CA ASN A 130 -0.40 -11.30 1.54
C ASN A 130 0.08 -12.16 0.36
N MET A 131 1.40 -12.33 0.21
CA MET A 131 2.00 -13.25 -0.77
C MET A 131 1.63 -14.69 -0.44
N HIS A 132 1.86 -15.14 0.79
CA HIS A 132 1.47 -16.48 1.24
C HIS A 132 -0.02 -16.74 1.01
N LYS A 133 -0.89 -15.79 1.40
CA LYS A 133 -2.33 -15.88 1.16
C LYS A 133 -2.69 -15.96 -0.32
N SER A 134 -1.95 -15.27 -1.20
CA SER A 134 -2.21 -15.33 -2.65
C SER A 134 -1.82 -16.66 -3.25
N VAL A 135 -0.73 -17.28 -2.78
CA VAL A 135 -0.31 -18.62 -3.19
C VAL A 135 -1.30 -19.67 -2.69
N GLU A 136 -1.70 -19.60 -1.42
CA GLU A 136 -2.71 -20.50 -0.84
C GLU A 136 -4.01 -20.45 -1.64
N LEU A 137 -4.48 -19.25 -1.98
CA LEU A 137 -5.67 -19.07 -2.79
C LEU A 137 -5.52 -19.62 -4.21
N ALA A 138 -4.32 -19.62 -4.78
CA ALA A 138 -4.06 -20.27 -6.07
C ALA A 138 -4.14 -21.79 -5.95
N ILE A 139 -3.58 -22.36 -4.88
CA ILE A 139 -3.62 -23.80 -4.59
C ILE A 139 -5.06 -24.26 -4.35
N CYS A 140 -5.80 -23.60 -3.46
CA CYS A 140 -7.20 -23.96 -3.19
C CYS A 140 -8.07 -23.86 -4.45
N ARG A 141 -7.78 -22.90 -5.35
CA ARG A 141 -8.46 -22.81 -6.64
C ARG A 141 -8.12 -23.98 -7.56
N PHE A 142 -6.88 -24.44 -7.55
CA PHE A 142 -6.49 -25.63 -8.31
C PHE A 142 -7.18 -26.88 -7.78
N GLU A 143 -7.14 -27.09 -6.47
CA GLU A 143 -7.74 -28.25 -5.79
C GLU A 143 -9.26 -28.32 -5.94
N GLY A 144 -9.92 -27.16 -6.06
CA GLY A 144 -11.36 -27.06 -6.28
C GLY A 144 -11.80 -27.21 -7.74
N ASN A 145 -10.87 -27.29 -8.69
CA ASN A 145 -11.16 -27.47 -10.12
C ASN A 145 -10.68 -28.84 -10.62
N ASP A 146 -11.08 -29.20 -11.83
CA ASP A 146 -10.61 -30.38 -12.52
C ASP A 146 -9.14 -30.22 -12.99
N ILE A 147 -8.55 -31.31 -13.49
CA ILE A 147 -7.14 -31.35 -13.91
C ILE A 147 -6.80 -30.34 -15.03
N THR A 148 -7.81 -29.85 -15.77
CA THR A 148 -7.61 -28.83 -16.81
C THR A 148 -7.25 -27.45 -16.23
N GLY A 149 -7.55 -27.20 -14.95
CA GLY A 149 -7.18 -25.99 -14.21
C GLY A 149 -5.68 -25.80 -13.95
N ILE A 150 -4.85 -26.81 -14.25
CA ILE A 150 -3.39 -26.76 -14.04
C ILE A 150 -2.73 -25.64 -14.87
N VAL A 151 -3.24 -25.38 -16.08
CA VAL A 151 -2.69 -24.36 -17.00
C VAL A 151 -2.91 -22.94 -16.46
N VAL A 152 -4.01 -22.72 -15.73
CA VAL A 152 -4.32 -21.43 -15.08
C VAL A 152 -3.46 -21.24 -13.84
N SER A 153 -3.14 -22.32 -13.13
CA SER A 153 -2.38 -22.31 -11.89
C SER A 153 -0.88 -22.10 -12.10
N ILE A 154 -0.33 -22.56 -13.24
CA ILE A 154 1.09 -22.39 -13.63
C ILE A 154 1.40 -20.95 -14.13
N LYS A 155 0.38 -20.15 -14.46
CA LYS A 155 0.52 -18.79 -15.00
C LYS A 155 0.37 -17.66 -13.97
N LEU A 156 0.28 -17.98 -12.68
CA LEU A 156 0.32 -17.03 -11.57
C LEU A 156 1.76 -16.76 -11.12
#